data_AF-A0A2N1M6A6-F1
#
_entry.id   AF-A0A2N1M6A6-F1
#
_cell.length_a   1.000
_cell.length_b   1.000
_cell.length_c   1.000
_cell.angle_alpha   90.00
_cell.angle_beta   90.00
_cell.angle_gamma   90.00
#
_symmetry.space_group_name_H-M   'P 1'
#
loop_
_entity.id
_entity.type
_entity.pdbx_description
1 polymer ?
#
loop_
_entity_poly.entity_id
_entity_poly.type
_entity_poly.pdbx_seq_one_letter_code
_entity_poly.pdbx_strand_id
1 'polypeptide(L)'
;ECQHCYKEKQPKKFSKDNNMDPGEVPDQLRDLTEIEEILVAQIFPVMSVYRLRGGQHGYRENVINFPQDGQEFASKLPRHPSLLDVLVICRQSASNAEAFRDFKDHCDKVTQALIWLKQNNRYYADVIIDHEILQSLPIDGTI
;
A
#
# COMPACT_ATOMS: atom_id res chain seq x y z
N GLU A 1 16.34 1.42 20.18
CA GLU A 1 15.15 1.25 21.04
C GLU A 1 15.10 2.33 22.10
N CYS A 2 13.91 2.78 22.52
CA CYS A 2 13.81 3.67 23.67
C CYS A 2 13.99 2.85 24.96
N GLN A 3 14.44 3.50 26.04
CA GLN A 3 14.70 2.80 27.32
C GLN A 3 13.46 2.13 27.93
N HIS A 4 12.26 2.66 27.64
CA HIS A 4 11.01 2.10 28.14
C HIS A 4 10.70 0.74 27.50
N CYS A 5 10.75 0.64 26.17
CA CYS A 5 10.57 -0.63 25.44
C CYS A 5 11.58 -1.70 25.87
N TYR A 6 12.83 -1.31 26.13
CA TYR A 6 13.88 -2.22 26.58
C TYR A 6 13.61 -2.78 27.99
N LYS A 7 13.10 -1.95 28.91
CA LYS A 7 12.78 -2.37 30.29
C LYS A 7 11.54 -3.25 30.36
N GLU A 8 10.52 -2.96 29.57
CA GLU A 8 9.23 -3.66 29.62
C GLU A 8 9.25 -5.04 28.93
N LYS A 9 10.35 -5.40 28.25
CA LYS A 9 10.46 -6.63 27.45
C LYS A 9 9.29 -6.82 26.48
N GLN A 10 8.70 -5.72 26.01
CA GLN A 10 7.63 -5.75 25.01
C GLN A 10 8.18 -6.41 23.74
N PRO A 11 7.44 -7.34 23.13
CA PRO A 11 7.88 -7.94 21.88
C PRO A 11 8.04 -6.84 20.83
N LYS A 12 9.16 -6.88 20.08
CA LYS A 12 9.44 -5.90 19.03
C LYS A 12 8.32 -5.91 18.00
N LYS A 13 7.99 -4.75 17.41
CA LYS A 13 7.01 -4.68 16.31
C LYS A 13 7.48 -5.60 15.17
N PHE A 14 6.57 -6.40 14.62
CA PHE A 14 6.85 -7.37 13.55
C PHE A 14 7.91 -8.42 13.91
N SER A 15 7.76 -9.09 15.05
CA SER A 15 8.71 -10.12 15.50
C SER A 15 8.06 -11.50 15.61
N LYS A 16 8.90 -12.54 15.72
CA LYS A 16 8.40 -13.90 15.95
C LYS A 16 7.67 -13.99 17.29
N ASP A 17 8.14 -13.22 18.28
CA ASP A 17 7.60 -13.21 19.64
C ASP A 17 6.16 -12.68 19.73
N ASN A 18 5.69 -11.91 18.75
CA ASN A 18 4.29 -11.47 18.67
C ASN A 18 3.51 -12.07 17.49
N ASN A 19 4.05 -13.12 16.84
CA ASN A 19 3.44 -13.74 15.64
C ASN A 19 3.15 -12.73 14.51
N MET A 20 3.93 -11.64 14.43
CA MET A 20 3.81 -10.63 13.38
C MET A 20 5.07 -10.54 12.52
N ASP A 21 5.98 -11.52 12.61
CA ASP A 21 7.13 -11.61 11.71
C ASP A 21 6.65 -11.98 10.30
N PRO A 22 6.78 -11.09 9.31
CA PRO A 22 6.42 -11.39 7.93
C PRO A 22 7.38 -12.38 7.26
N GLY A 23 8.54 -12.67 7.88
CA GLY A 23 9.60 -13.48 7.27
C GLY A 23 10.41 -12.70 6.23
N GLU A 24 11.09 -13.43 5.35
CA GLU A 24 11.84 -12.84 4.26
C GLU A 24 10.90 -12.35 3.16
N VAL A 25 11.13 -11.12 2.68
CA VAL A 25 10.35 -10.54 1.59
C VAL A 25 10.76 -11.20 0.27
N PRO A 26 9.83 -11.86 -0.45
CA PRO A 26 10.08 -12.46 -1.75
C PRO A 26 10.50 -11.43 -2.78
N ASP A 27 11.26 -11.83 -3.80
CA ASP A 27 11.74 -10.91 -4.84
C ASP A 27 10.58 -10.22 -5.60
N GLN A 28 9.44 -10.90 -5.77
CA GLN A 28 8.26 -10.34 -6.45
C GLN A 28 7.57 -9.22 -5.66
N LEU A 29 7.79 -9.16 -4.34
CA LEU A 29 7.24 -8.13 -3.45
C LEU A 29 8.32 -7.14 -2.98
N ARG A 30 9.57 -7.34 -3.40
CA ARG A 30 10.68 -6.48 -3.04
C ARG A 30 10.66 -5.24 -3.92
N ASP A 31 11.01 -4.10 -3.32
CA ASP A 31 11.17 -2.82 -4.02
C ASP A 31 9.93 -2.40 -4.84
N LEU A 32 8.74 -2.64 -4.28
CA LEU A 32 7.50 -2.04 -4.77
C LEU A 32 7.48 -0.55 -4.38
N THR A 33 7.08 0.32 -5.30
CA THR A 33 6.82 1.73 -5.00
C THR A 33 5.52 1.88 -4.22
N GLU A 34 5.31 3.02 -3.57
CA GLU A 34 4.06 3.31 -2.84
C GLU A 34 2.82 3.14 -3.75
N ILE A 35 2.94 3.49 -5.03
CA ILE A 35 1.86 3.33 -6.00
C ILE A 35 1.63 1.86 -6.34
N GLU A 36 2.69 1.07 -6.53
CA GLU A 36 2.56 -0.37 -6.76
C GLU A 36 1.94 -1.09 -5.57
N GLU A 37 2.35 -0.73 -4.36
CA GLU A 37 1.76 -1.23 -3.12
C GLU A 37 0.25 -0.96 -3.08
N ILE A 38 -0.18 0.24 -3.49
CA ILE A 38 -1.60 0.60 -3.59
C ILE A 38 -2.31 -0.23 -4.66
N LEU A 39 -1.68 -0.46 -5.82
CA LEU A 39 -2.28 -1.23 -6.92
C LEU A 39 -2.46 -2.71 -6.58
N VAL A 40 -1.57 -3.28 -5.75
CA VAL A 40 -1.71 -4.66 -5.27
C VAL A 40 -2.55 -4.78 -4.00
N ALA A 41 -2.84 -3.67 -3.30
CA ALA A 41 -3.60 -3.70 -2.06
C ALA A 41 -5.11 -3.93 -2.28
N GLN A 42 -5.64 -4.94 -1.60
CA GLN A 42 -7.08 -5.19 -1.53
C GLN A 42 -7.85 -4.07 -0.81
N ILE A 43 -7.24 -3.46 0.20
CA ILE A 43 -7.86 -2.42 1.03
C ILE A 43 -6.85 -1.30 1.20
N PHE A 44 -7.29 -0.06 0.96
CA PHE A 44 -6.51 1.15 1.19
C PHE A 44 -7.23 2.04 2.22
N PRO A 45 -6.78 2.09 3.48
CA PRO A 45 -7.40 2.95 4.49
C PRO A 45 -6.96 4.40 4.28
N VAL A 46 -7.92 5.29 4.04
CA VAL A 46 -7.69 6.74 4.03
C VAL A 46 -7.90 7.28 5.45
N MET A 47 -6.86 7.85 6.06
CA MET A 47 -6.91 8.43 7.41
C MET A 47 -6.43 9.88 7.41
N SER A 48 -7.21 10.77 8.01
CA SER A 48 -6.79 12.15 8.29
C SER A 48 -6.19 12.24 9.70
N VAL A 49 -4.88 12.51 9.78
CA VAL A 49 -4.16 12.65 11.05
C VAL A 49 -3.86 14.13 11.30
N TYR A 50 -4.32 14.65 12.45
CA TYR A 50 -4.02 16.01 12.88
C TYR A 50 -2.93 16.00 13.94
N ARG A 51 -1.90 16.84 13.77
CA ARG A 51 -0.90 17.09 14.82
C ARG A 51 -1.32 18.28 15.67
N LEU A 52 -1.49 18.05 16.97
CA LEU A 52 -1.74 19.12 17.93
C LEU A 52 -0.43 19.85 18.28
N ARG A 53 -0.54 21.12 18.69
CA ARG A 53 0.63 21.87 19.20
C ARG A 53 1.22 21.14 20.40
N GLY A 54 2.53 20.87 20.36
CA GLY A 54 3.26 20.12 21.40
C GLY A 54 3.67 18.70 21.03
N GLY A 55 3.42 18.24 19.79
CA GLY A 55 3.89 16.94 19.30
C GLY A 55 3.06 15.74 19.76
N GLN A 56 1.92 15.99 20.40
CA GLN A 56 0.97 14.95 20.78
C GLN A 56 0.05 14.61 19.59
N HIS A 57 -0.20 13.31 19.40
CA HIS A 57 -1.25 12.83 18.49
C HIS A 57 -2.59 12.95 19.21
N GLY A 58 -3.57 13.61 18.59
CA GLY A 58 -4.92 13.72 19.11
C GLY A 58 -5.93 13.33 18.04
N TYR A 59 -6.94 12.57 18.43
CA TYR A 59 -8.13 12.34 17.62
C TYR A 59 -9.20 13.34 18.07
N ARG A 60 -9.98 13.88 17.12
CA ARG A 60 -11.14 14.73 17.41
C ARG A 60 -12.37 13.98 16.89
N GLU A 61 -13.48 14.07 17.64
CA GLU A 61 -14.79 13.47 17.32
C GLU A 61 -14.90 11.95 17.59
N ASN A 62 -16.06 11.38 17.26
CA ASN A 62 -16.35 9.96 17.44
C ASN A 62 -15.73 9.15 16.31
N VAL A 63 -14.87 8.18 16.65
CA VAL A 63 -14.41 7.16 15.71
C VAL A 63 -15.38 6.00 15.76
N ILE A 64 -16.09 5.77 14.66
CA ILE A 64 -16.98 4.61 14.52
C ILE A 64 -16.47 3.76 13.36
N ASN A 65 -16.15 2.50 13.64
CA ASN A 65 -15.79 1.53 12.62
C ASN A 65 -17.03 0.68 12.30
N PHE A 66 -17.72 1.00 11.22
CA PHE A 66 -18.81 0.16 10.72
C PHE A 66 -18.21 -1.01 9.95
N PRO A 67 -18.66 -2.27 10.17
CA PRO A 67 -18.32 -3.35 9.27
C PRO A 67 -18.88 -3.00 7.89
N GLN A 68 -18.00 -2.71 6.94
CA GLN A 68 -18.34 -2.53 5.53
C GLN A 68 -18.09 -3.87 4.83
N ASP A 69 -19.02 -4.27 3.95
CA ASP A 69 -18.75 -5.40 3.06
C ASP A 69 -17.73 -4.94 2.00
N GLY A 70 -16.49 -5.36 2.19
CA GLY A 70 -15.39 -5.02 1.31
C GLY A 70 -15.25 -5.95 0.10
N GLN A 71 -16.05 -7.03 -0.02
CA GLN A 71 -15.87 -8.01 -1.09
C GLN A 71 -16.02 -7.39 -2.49
N GLU A 72 -16.96 -6.44 -2.65
CA GLU A 72 -17.17 -5.75 -3.91
C GLU A 72 -15.91 -4.99 -4.37
N PHE A 73 -15.15 -4.42 -3.42
CA PHE A 73 -13.96 -3.61 -3.70
C PHE A 73 -12.65 -4.42 -3.78
N ALA A 74 -12.57 -5.54 -3.08
CA ALA A 74 -11.35 -6.34 -2.93
C ALA A 74 -11.26 -7.50 -3.95
N SER A 75 -12.32 -7.77 -4.71
CA SER A 75 -12.40 -8.95 -5.58
C SER A 75 -11.65 -8.83 -6.91
N LYS A 76 -11.36 -7.62 -7.40
CA LYS A 76 -10.67 -7.39 -8.69
C LYS A 76 -9.52 -6.39 -8.55
N LEU A 77 -8.31 -6.78 -8.96
CA LEU A 77 -7.10 -5.96 -8.87
C LEU A 77 -6.26 -6.02 -10.15
N PRO A 78 -5.50 -4.97 -10.50
CA PRO A 78 -5.50 -3.65 -9.85
C PRO A 78 -6.76 -2.86 -10.16
N ARG A 79 -7.07 -1.86 -9.33
CA ARG A 79 -8.19 -0.94 -9.59
C ARG A 79 -7.76 0.12 -10.61
N HIS A 80 -8.71 0.57 -11.42
CA HIS A 80 -8.44 1.64 -12.37
C HIS A 80 -8.05 2.89 -11.58
N PRO A 81 -6.95 3.60 -11.93
CA PRO A 81 -6.48 4.71 -11.13
C PRO A 81 -7.49 5.84 -10.93
N SER A 82 -8.41 6.05 -11.87
CA SER A 82 -9.50 7.03 -11.72
C SER A 82 -10.51 6.70 -10.61
N LEU A 83 -10.51 5.47 -10.11
CA LEU A 83 -11.34 5.01 -8.98
C LEU A 83 -10.59 5.10 -7.64
N LEU A 84 -9.28 5.36 -7.70
CA LEU A 84 -8.48 5.62 -6.51
C LEU A 84 -8.67 7.10 -6.16
N ASP A 85 -9.20 7.40 -4.97
CA ASP A 85 -9.18 8.75 -4.38
C ASP A 85 -7.75 9.11 -3.93
N VAL A 86 -6.78 8.94 -4.82
CA VAL A 86 -5.36 9.18 -4.57
C VAL A 86 -5.00 10.52 -5.20
N LEU A 87 -4.76 11.52 -4.34
CA LEU A 87 -4.20 12.80 -4.77
C LEU A 87 -2.67 12.68 -4.85
N VAL A 88 -2.13 12.53 -6.05
CA VAL A 88 -0.68 12.60 -6.28
C VAL A 88 -0.27 14.08 -6.27
N ILE A 89 0.32 14.55 -5.16
CA ILE A 89 0.84 15.92 -5.06
C ILE A 89 2.28 15.97 -5.60
N CYS A 90 2.42 16.32 -6.88
CA CYS A 90 3.71 16.59 -7.49
C CYS A 90 4.18 18.01 -7.12
N ARG A 91 5.23 18.11 -6.30
CA ARG A 91 5.85 19.40 -6.00
C ARG A 91 6.62 19.88 -7.23
N GLN A 92 6.08 20.86 -7.95
CA GLN A 92 6.79 21.56 -9.02
C GLN A 92 7.93 22.40 -8.42
N SER A 93 9.07 21.77 -8.15
CA SER A 93 10.30 22.51 -7.86
C SER A 93 11.48 21.88 -8.59
N ALA A 94 11.95 22.62 -9.59
CA ALA A 94 13.26 22.57 -10.26
C ALA A 94 13.52 21.43 -11.27
N SER A 95 13.38 21.79 -12.55
CA SER A 95 14.28 21.50 -13.68
C SER A 95 14.67 20.07 -14.08
N ASN A 96 14.22 19.01 -13.40
CA ASN A 96 14.57 17.64 -13.79
C ASN A 96 13.32 16.84 -14.19
N ALA A 97 12.94 16.90 -15.46
CA ALA A 97 11.92 16.04 -16.06
C ALA A 97 12.21 14.53 -15.86
N GLU A 98 13.46 14.18 -15.54
CA GLU A 98 13.88 12.80 -15.26
C GLU A 98 13.55 12.28 -13.86
N ALA A 99 13.18 13.15 -12.91
CA ALA A 99 12.80 12.76 -11.55
C ALA A 99 11.35 12.24 -11.44
N PHE A 100 10.63 12.16 -12.57
CA PHE A 100 9.21 11.84 -12.68
C PHE A 100 8.95 10.52 -13.42
N ARG A 101 9.96 9.63 -13.49
CA ARG A 101 9.85 8.30 -14.11
C ARG A 101 9.32 7.24 -13.14
N ASP A 102 8.30 7.58 -12.36
CA ASP A 102 7.72 6.68 -11.33
C ASP A 102 6.80 5.60 -11.90
N PHE A 103 6.67 5.51 -13.24
CA PHE A 103 5.74 4.63 -13.93
C PHE A 103 6.36 3.77 -15.04
N LYS A 104 7.70 3.80 -15.21
CA LYS A 104 8.34 3.25 -16.41
C LYS A 104 8.38 1.71 -16.50
N ASP A 105 8.26 0.97 -15.40
CA ASP A 105 8.41 -0.50 -15.39
C ASP A 105 7.42 -1.23 -14.46
N HIS A 106 6.31 -0.58 -14.07
CA HIS A 106 5.50 -1.04 -12.93
C HIS A 106 4.39 -2.05 -13.30
N CYS A 107 3.95 -2.13 -14.56
CA CYS A 107 2.93 -3.12 -14.95
C CYS A 107 3.40 -4.55 -14.73
N ASP A 108 4.63 -4.85 -15.14
CA ASP A 108 5.21 -6.19 -15.00
C ASP A 108 5.44 -6.54 -13.52
N LYS A 109 5.94 -5.58 -12.73
CA LYS A 109 6.10 -5.74 -11.28
C LYS A 109 4.77 -5.97 -10.56
N VAL A 110 3.76 -5.14 -10.80
CA VAL A 110 2.41 -5.30 -10.22
C VAL A 110 1.80 -6.63 -10.63
N THR A 111 1.98 -7.04 -11.89
CA THR A 111 1.50 -8.34 -12.37
C THR A 111 2.18 -9.50 -11.64
N GLN A 112 3.51 -9.48 -11.53
CA GLN A 112 4.28 -10.51 -10.83
C GLN A 112 3.91 -10.57 -9.34
N ALA A 113 3.75 -9.42 -8.71
CA ALA A 113 3.32 -9.32 -7.32
C ALA A 113 1.92 -9.92 -7.11
N LEU A 114 0.95 -9.60 -7.96
CA LEU A 114 -0.42 -10.15 -7.88
C LEU A 114 -0.45 -11.67 -8.11
N ILE A 115 0.31 -12.17 -9.08
CA ILE A 115 0.43 -13.62 -9.32
C ILE A 115 1.03 -14.32 -8.10
N TRP A 116 2.11 -13.77 -7.55
CA TRP A 116 2.76 -14.32 -6.37
C TRP A 116 1.81 -14.32 -5.17
N LEU A 117 1.11 -13.20 -4.93
CA LEU A 117 0.14 -13.06 -3.85
C LEU A 117 -1.00 -14.07 -3.98
N LYS A 118 -1.55 -14.25 -5.18
CA LYS A 118 -2.62 -15.23 -5.43
C LYS A 118 -2.20 -16.67 -5.12
N GLN A 119 -0.93 -17.01 -5.38
CA GLN A 119 -0.39 -18.35 -5.15
C GLN A 119 0.01 -18.59 -3.68
N ASN A 120 0.48 -17.56 -2.98
CA ASN A 120 1.14 -17.71 -1.68
C ASN A 120 0.38 -17.09 -0.51
N ASN A 121 -0.65 -16.28 -0.78
CA ASN A 121 -1.43 -15.60 0.25
C ASN A 121 -2.91 -15.98 0.15
N ARG A 122 -3.42 -16.67 1.18
CA ARG A 122 -4.82 -17.12 1.27
C ARG A 122 -5.84 -15.99 1.09
N TYR A 123 -5.50 -14.76 1.45
CA TYR A 123 -6.40 -13.62 1.31
C TYR A 123 -6.54 -13.17 -0.16
N TYR A 124 -5.60 -13.55 -1.03
CA TYR A 124 -5.59 -13.19 -2.44
C TYR A 124 -6.08 -14.32 -3.36
N ALA A 125 -6.47 -15.48 -2.80
CA ALA A 125 -6.88 -16.65 -3.58
C ALA A 125 -8.03 -16.33 -4.55
N ASP A 126 -9.02 -15.57 -4.08
CA ASP A 126 -10.24 -15.24 -4.82
C ASP A 126 -10.11 -13.94 -5.63
N VAL A 127 -8.98 -13.23 -5.55
CA VAL A 127 -8.75 -11.99 -6.30
C VAL A 127 -8.66 -12.28 -7.79
N ILE A 128 -9.47 -11.59 -8.59
CA ILE A 128 -9.44 -11.61 -10.05
C ILE A 128 -8.41 -10.58 -10.52
N ILE A 129 -7.43 -11.03 -11.31
CA ILE A 129 -6.43 -10.14 -11.90
C ILE A 129 -7.00 -9.51 -13.16
N ASP A 130 -7.12 -8.19 -13.17
CA ASP A 130 -7.60 -7.40 -14.30
C ASP A 130 -6.47 -7.08 -15.27
N HIS A 131 -6.33 -7.90 -16.31
CA HIS A 131 -5.33 -7.70 -17.33
C HIS A 131 -5.60 -6.49 -18.24
N GLU A 132 -6.86 -6.05 -18.38
CA GLU A 132 -7.20 -4.87 -19.19
C GLU A 132 -6.70 -3.61 -18.49
N ILE A 133 -6.93 -3.50 -17.17
CA ILE A 133 -6.41 -2.38 -16.38
C ILE A 133 -4.88 -2.38 -16.37
N LEU A 134 -4.25 -3.55 -16.17
CA LEU A 134 -2.79 -3.67 -16.20
C LEU A 134 -2.19 -3.18 -17.53
N GLN A 135 -2.85 -3.45 -18.66
CA GLN A 135 -2.42 -2.96 -19.98
C GLN A 135 -2.72 -1.48 -20.21
N SER A 136 -3.73 -0.94 -19.53
CA SER A 136 -4.12 0.49 -19.63
C SER A 136 -3.25 1.42 -18.79
N LEU A 137 -2.49 0.88 -17.83
CA LEU A 137 -1.60 1.67 -16.98
C LEU A 137 -0.51 2.33 -17.85
N PRO A 138 -0.19 3.60 -17.58
CA PRO A 138 0.74 4.35 -18.41
C PRO A 138 2.17 3.80 -18.27
N ILE A 139 2.79 3.49 -19.41
CA ILE A 139 4.18 3.02 -19.50
C ILE A 139 5.19 4.17 -19.26
N ASP A 140 4.76 5.43 -19.37
CA ASP A 140 5.62 6.62 -19.26
C ASP A 140 4.81 7.90 -18.92
N GLY A 141 3.73 7.77 -18.16
CA GLY A 141 2.75 8.85 -17.97
C GLY A 141 2.37 9.07 -16.51
N THR A 142 2.01 10.31 -16.20
CA THR A 142 1.34 10.66 -14.94
C THR A 142 -0.09 10.13 -14.99
N ILE A 143 -0.51 9.43 -13.95
CA ILE A 143 -1.91 9.12 -13.67
C ILE A 143 -2.67 10.42 -13.38
#